data_AF-A0A5K1AMK2-F1
#
_entry.id   AF-A0A5K1AMK2-F1
#
_cell.length_a   1.000
_cell.length_b   1.000
_cell.length_c   1.000
_cell.angle_alpha   90.00
_cell.angle_beta   90.00
_cell.angle_gamma   90.00
#
_symmetry.space_group_name_H-M   'P 1'
#
loop_
_entity.id
_entity.type
_entity.pdbx_description
1 polymer ?
#
loop_
_entity_poly.entity_id
_entity_poly.type
_entity_poly.pdbx_seq_one_letter_code
_entity_poly.pdbx_strand_id
1 'polypeptide(L)'
;AEDVKECCRRVKALKYAEEACYDETLIIKPLSSGLDIGASNWSIRGPDRNFTYLCGSIFGSGHAKDFDYHSLRGNDLILFSDFSSLCSASDAVSGAESSNASTH
;
A
#
# COMPACT_ATOMS: atom_id res chain seq x y z
N ALA A 1 26.65 -13.20 -3.69
CA ALA A 1 26.50 -12.27 -4.84
C ALA A 1 25.91 -12.98 -6.06
N GLU A 2 26.30 -14.23 -6.32
CA GLU A 2 25.67 -15.04 -7.38
C GLU A 2 24.18 -15.27 -7.12
N ASP A 3 23.80 -15.58 -5.87
CA ASP A 3 22.40 -15.81 -5.48
C ASP A 3 21.49 -14.61 -5.77
N VAL A 4 22.01 -13.38 -5.62
CA VAL A 4 21.27 -12.14 -5.93
C VAL A 4 20.98 -12.07 -7.43
N LYS A 5 21.99 -12.34 -8.27
CA LYS A 5 21.83 -12.32 -9.74
C LYS A 5 20.90 -13.43 -10.20
N GLU A 6 21.03 -14.62 -9.63
CA GLU A 6 20.17 -15.76 -9.95
C GLU A 6 18.71 -15.48 -9.59
N CYS A 7 18.45 -14.92 -8.41
CA CYS A 7 17.10 -14.53 -7.98
C CYS A 7 16.49 -13.48 -8.92
N CYS A 8 17.24 -12.43 -9.28
CA CYS A 8 16.75 -11.39 -10.18
C CYS A 8 16.33 -11.93 -11.56
N ARG A 9 16.96 -13.00 -12.07
CA ARG A 9 16.57 -13.63 -13.35
C ARG A 9 15.19 -14.30 -13.31
N ARG A 10 14.68 -14.62 -12.13
CA ARG A 10 13.37 -15.29 -11.93
C ARG A 10 12.22 -14.29 -11.78
N VAL A 11 12.53 -13.01 -11.59
CA VAL A 11 11.53 -11.95 -11.40
C VAL A 11 10.82 -11.67 -12.71
N LYS A 12 9.49 -11.64 -12.69
CA LYS A 12 8.66 -11.15 -13.79
C LYS A 12 8.18 -9.75 -13.43
N ALA A 13 8.50 -8.77 -14.27
CA ALA A 13 8.02 -7.41 -14.10
C ALA A 13 6.54 -7.33 -14.50
N LEU A 14 5.76 -6.59 -13.72
CA LEU A 14 4.36 -6.27 -14.00
C LEU A 14 4.18 -4.77 -13.99
N LYS A 15 3.37 -4.26 -14.92
CA LYS A 15 2.91 -2.87 -14.91
C LYS A 15 1.75 -2.72 -13.95
N TYR A 16 1.50 -1.49 -13.49
CA TYR A 16 0.29 -1.20 -12.74
C TYR A 16 -0.96 -1.64 -13.49
N ALA A 17 -1.89 -2.25 -12.74
CA ALA A 17 -3.12 -2.84 -13.21
C ALA A 17 -2.96 -4.06 -14.15
N GLU A 18 -1.74 -4.50 -14.46
CA GLU A 18 -1.49 -5.73 -15.20
C GLU A 18 -1.84 -6.95 -14.33
N GLU A 19 -2.56 -7.91 -14.90
CA GLU A 19 -2.95 -9.13 -14.21
C GLU A 19 -2.00 -10.26 -14.58
N ALA A 20 -1.47 -10.93 -13.56
CA ALA A 20 -0.69 -12.14 -13.72
C ALA A 20 -1.40 -13.30 -13.04
N CYS A 21 -1.48 -14.43 -13.73
CA CYS A 21 -1.93 -15.68 -13.15
C CYS A 21 -0.74 -16.39 -12.50
N TYR A 22 -0.86 -16.67 -11.20
CA TYR A 22 0.10 -17.42 -10.42
C TYR A 22 -0.50 -18.78 -10.06
N ASP A 23 0.24 -19.84 -10.39
CA ASP A 23 -0.13 -21.23 -10.09
C ASP A 23 -1.55 -21.60 -10.54
N GLU A 24 -1.97 -21.03 -11.68
CA GLU A 24 -3.28 -21.23 -12.31
C GLU A 24 -4.52 -20.92 -11.44
N THR A 25 -4.29 -20.38 -10.24
CA THR A 25 -5.31 -20.26 -9.19
C THR A 25 -5.46 -18.82 -8.71
N LEU A 26 -4.35 -18.08 -8.64
CA LEU A 26 -4.33 -16.73 -8.09
C LEU A 26 -4.13 -15.71 -9.20
N ILE A 27 -4.99 -14.69 -9.24
CA ILE A 27 -4.74 -13.49 -10.05
C ILE A 27 -4.11 -12.44 -9.14
N ILE A 28 -2.91 -12.01 -9.52
CA ILE A 28 -2.14 -10.99 -8.81
C ILE A 28 -2.08 -9.74 -9.69
N LYS A 29 -2.37 -8.58 -9.09
CA LYS A 29 -2.36 -7.28 -9.78
C LYS A 29 -1.74 -6.19 -8.91
N PRO A 30 -0.64 -5.54 -9.35
CA PRO A 30 -0.07 -4.40 -8.64
C PRO A 30 -0.89 -3.14 -8.93
N LEU A 31 -1.13 -2.34 -7.89
CA LEU A 31 -1.89 -1.10 -7.88
C LEU A 31 -1.02 -0.04 -7.21
N SER A 32 -1.15 1.22 -7.60
CA SER A 32 -0.24 2.24 -7.09
C SER A 32 -0.55 2.55 -5.62
N SER A 33 0.51 2.65 -4.81
CA SER A 33 0.42 3.01 -3.38
C SER A 33 0.52 4.51 -3.11
N GLY A 34 0.87 5.32 -4.10
CA GLY A 34 1.16 6.73 -3.89
C GLY A 34 2.51 7.04 -3.24
N LEU A 35 3.20 6.08 -2.61
CA LEU A 35 4.35 6.37 -1.75
C LEU A 35 5.60 6.82 -2.54
N ASP A 36 6.09 5.95 -3.42
CA ASP A 36 7.32 6.15 -4.18
C ASP A 36 7.20 5.57 -5.59
N ILE A 37 8.19 5.83 -6.45
CA ILE A 37 8.28 5.23 -7.78
C ILE A 37 8.32 3.70 -7.66
N GLY A 38 7.32 3.05 -8.25
CA GLY A 38 7.19 1.58 -8.22
C GLY A 38 6.55 1.02 -6.95
N ALA A 39 6.30 1.83 -5.93
CA ALA A 39 5.66 1.37 -4.70
C ALA A 39 4.21 0.94 -4.99
N SER A 40 3.91 -0.32 -4.68
CA SER A 40 2.70 -0.99 -5.12
C SER A 40 1.95 -1.62 -3.95
N ASN A 41 0.64 -1.41 -3.94
CA ASN A 41 -0.31 -2.28 -3.26
C ASN A 41 -0.66 -3.46 -4.17
N TRP A 42 -1.09 -4.57 -3.59
CA TRP A 42 -1.31 -5.80 -4.33
C TRP A 42 -2.72 -6.31 -4.12
N SER A 43 -3.47 -6.43 -5.22
CA SER A 43 -4.74 -7.18 -5.23
C SER A 43 -4.43 -8.63 -5.56
N ILE A 44 -4.85 -9.53 -4.67
CA ILE A 44 -4.69 -10.97 -4.81
C ILE A 44 -6.09 -11.58 -4.79
N ARG A 45 -6.48 -12.18 -5.91
CA ARG A 45 -7.81 -12.77 -6.10
C ARG A 45 -7.67 -14.26 -6.29
N GLY A 46 -8.30 -15.02 -5.40
CA GLY A 46 -8.46 -16.46 -5.54
C GLY A 46 -9.87 -16.82 -6.01
N PRO A 47 -10.19 -18.12 -6.09
CA PRO A 47 -11.51 -18.60 -6.51
C PRO A 47 -12.64 -18.16 -5.57
N ASP A 48 -12.40 -18.18 -4.26
CA ASP A 48 -13.45 -17.95 -3.26
C ASP A 48 -13.37 -16.58 -2.59
N ARG A 49 -12.16 -16.01 -2.51
CA ARG A 49 -11.88 -14.80 -1.73
C ARG A 49 -10.83 -13.93 -2.39
N ASN A 50 -11.00 -12.64 -2.19
CA ASN A 50 -10.15 -11.57 -2.69
C ASN A 50 -9.62 -10.77 -1.52
N PHE A 51 -8.32 -10.47 -1.54
CA PHE A 51 -7.75 -9.57 -0.56
C PHE A 51 -6.80 -8.56 -1.20
N THR A 52 -6.69 -7.41 -0.54
CA THR A 52 -5.74 -6.38 -0.91
C THR A 52 -4.69 -6.25 0.19
N TYR A 53 -3.42 -6.28 -0.22
CA TYR A 53 -2.29 -5.99 0.63
C TYR A 53 -1.83 -4.55 0.40
N LEU A 54 -1.95 -3.74 1.43
CA LEU A 54 -1.51 -2.35 1.46
C LEU A 54 -0.12 -2.28 2.10
N CYS A 55 0.86 -2.00 1.25
CA CYS A 55 2.27 -1.97 1.60
C CYS A 55 2.71 -0.50 1.54
N GLY A 56 2.81 0.19 2.68
CA GLY A 56 3.25 1.59 2.79
C GLY A 56 2.59 2.55 1.77
N SER A 57 1.53 3.25 2.15
CA SER A 57 0.75 4.07 1.21
C SER A 57 0.58 5.50 1.68
N ILE A 58 0.62 6.44 0.74
CA ILE A 58 0.19 7.83 0.96
C ILE A 58 -0.90 8.18 -0.05
N PHE A 59 -1.86 8.98 0.42
CA PHE A 59 -3.10 9.26 -0.30
C PHE A 59 -2.98 10.33 -1.38
N GLY A 60 -1.96 11.17 -1.30
CA GLY A 60 -1.61 12.16 -2.32
C GLY A 60 -0.09 12.22 -2.46
N SER A 61 0.40 12.19 -3.69
CA SER A 61 1.83 12.26 -3.96
C SER A 61 2.15 13.46 -4.85
N GLY A 62 3.32 14.08 -4.63
CA GLY A 62 3.84 15.13 -5.52
C GLY A 62 4.65 14.61 -6.71
N HIS A 63 5.10 13.34 -6.69
CA HIS A 63 6.12 12.82 -7.61
C HIS A 63 5.89 11.37 -8.08
N ALA A 64 5.14 10.56 -7.35
CA ALA A 64 4.73 9.21 -7.71
C ALA A 64 3.31 9.20 -8.33
N LYS A 65 2.92 8.04 -8.87
CA LYS A 65 1.52 7.82 -9.31
C LYS A 65 0.61 7.78 -8.08
N ASP A 66 -0.54 8.44 -8.15
CA ASP A 66 -1.47 8.53 -7.02
C ASP A 66 -1.97 7.17 -6.56
N PHE A 67 -2.30 7.09 -5.27
CA PHE A 67 -2.93 5.93 -4.67
C PHE A 67 -4.23 5.58 -5.40
N ASP A 68 -4.39 4.31 -5.76
CA ASP A 68 -5.61 3.83 -6.42
C ASP A 68 -6.69 3.45 -5.38
N TYR A 69 -7.62 4.35 -5.10
CA TYR A 69 -8.74 4.09 -4.18
C TYR A 69 -9.70 3.02 -4.66
N HIS A 70 -9.78 2.77 -5.97
CA HIS A 70 -10.63 1.71 -6.50
C HIS A 70 -10.12 0.33 -6.09
N SER A 71 -8.83 0.21 -5.76
CA SER A 71 -8.21 -1.03 -5.26
C SER A 71 -8.88 -1.58 -4.01
N LEU A 72 -9.49 -0.72 -3.18
CA LEU A 72 -10.08 -1.13 -1.90
C LEU A 72 -11.47 -1.75 -2.05
N ARG A 73 -12.14 -1.56 -3.18
CA ARG A 73 -13.53 -2.01 -3.37
C ARG A 73 -13.59 -3.50 -3.68
N GLY A 74 -14.59 -4.18 -3.10
CA GLY A 74 -14.91 -5.58 -3.43
C GLY A 74 -13.88 -6.60 -2.92
N ASN A 75 -13.05 -6.22 -1.94
CA ASN A 75 -12.17 -7.14 -1.24
C ASN A 75 -12.86 -7.70 0.01
N ASP A 76 -12.66 -8.99 0.27
CA ASP A 76 -13.08 -9.64 1.51
C ASP A 76 -12.19 -9.24 2.69
N LEU A 77 -10.91 -8.95 2.42
CA LEU A 77 -9.92 -8.59 3.44
C LEU A 77 -8.98 -7.49 2.91
N ILE A 78 -8.63 -6.55 3.80
CA ILE A 78 -7.56 -5.58 3.58
C ILE A 78 -6.49 -5.84 4.63
N LEU A 79 -5.31 -6.26 4.19
CA LEU A 79 -4.13 -6.43 5.04
C LEU A 79 -3.26 -5.19 4.95
N PHE A 80 -3.07 -4.50 6.06
CA PHE A 80 -2.30 -3.27 6.15
C PHE A 80 -1.06 -3.49 7.02
N SER A 81 0.13 -3.20 6.49
CA SER A 81 1.40 -3.51 7.17
C SER A 81 2.16 -2.31 7.73
N ASP A 82 1.88 -1.09 7.28
CA ASP A 82 2.66 0.10 7.65
C ASP A 82 1.79 1.17 8.34
N PHE A 83 1.93 1.26 9.66
CA PHE A 83 1.23 2.25 10.49
C PHE A 83 2.03 3.53 10.75
N SER A 84 3.15 3.75 10.04
CA SER A 84 4.02 4.91 10.28
C SER A 84 3.26 6.25 10.23
N SER A 85 2.26 6.36 9.35
CA SER A 85 1.39 7.55 9.23
C SER A 85 0.35 7.70 10.34
N LEU A 86 0.03 6.65 11.11
CA LEU A 86 -0.89 6.75 12.26
C LEU A 86 -0.19 7.30 13.51
N CYS A 87 1.12 7.12 13.64
CA CYS A 87 1.88 7.66 14.79
C CYS A 87 1.92 9.19 14.80
N SER A 88 1.91 9.85 13.62
CA SER A 88 1.84 11.32 13.57
C SER A 88 0.45 11.88 13.93
N ALA A 89 -0.61 11.07 13.83
CA ALA A 89 -1.95 11.46 14.21
C ALA A 89 -2.17 11.45 15.73
N SER A 90 -1.50 10.54 16.46
CA SER A 90 -1.55 10.52 17.94
C SER A 90 -0.81 11.71 18.58
N ASP A 91 0.25 12.21 17.94
CA ASP A 91 0.99 13.38 18.44
C ASP A 91 0.22 14.70 18.26
N ALA A 92 -0.72 14.74 17.30
CA ALA A 92 -1.59 15.89 17.08
C ALA A 92 -2.71 16.00 18.15
N VAL A 93 -3.11 14.89 18.77
CA VAL A 93 -4.17 14.87 19.80
C VAL A 93 -3.65 15.27 21.17
N SER A 94 -2.35 15.15 21.44
CA SER A 94 -1.73 15.63 22.70
C SER A 94 -1.41 17.13 22.73
N GLY A 95 -1.60 17.86 21.62
CA GLY A 95 -1.24 19.28 21.50
C GLY A 95 -2.38 20.29 21.75
N ALA A 96 -3.60 19.84 22.01
CA ALA A 96 -4.79 20.71 22.03
C ALA A 96 -5.32 21.06 23.44
N GLU A 97 -4.53 20.86 24.51
CA GLU A 97 -4.87 21.33 25.85
C GLU A 97 -3.69 22.07 26.49
N SER A 98 -3.53 23.36 26.15
CA SER A 98 -3.01 24.40 27.07
C SER A 98 -2.85 25.75 26.35
N SER A 99 -3.89 26.58 26.37
CA SER A 99 -3.74 28.04 26.37
C SER A 99 -5.02 28.79 26.74
N ASN A 100 -5.72 28.33 27.79
CA ASN A 100 -6.71 29.17 28.47
C ASN A 100 -6.23 29.45 29.89
N ALA A 101 -5.24 30.34 30.05
CA ALA A 101 -4.92 30.94 31.35
C ALA A 101 -4.27 32.32 31.23
N SER A 102 -5.03 33.33 31.68
CA SER A 102 -4.63 34.68 32.14
C SER A 102 -4.27 35.73 31.06
N THR A 103 -4.68 37.01 31.17
CA THR A 103 -5.10 37.77 32.36
C THR A 103 -5.96 38.99 31.99
N HIS A 104 -6.82 39.40 32.92
CA HIS A 104 -7.35 40.75 33.08
C HIS A 104 -6.25 41.82 33.15
#